data_AF-A0A9D5JRP4-F1
#
_entry.id   AF-A0A9D5JRP4-F1
#
_cell.length_a   1.000
_cell.length_b   1.000
_cell.length_c   1.000
_cell.angle_alpha   90.00
_cell.angle_beta   90.00
_cell.angle_gamma   90.00
#
_symmetry.space_group_name_H-M   'P 1'
#
loop_
_entity.id
_entity.type
_entity.pdbx_description
1 polymer ?
#
loop_
_entity_poly.entity_id
_entity_poly.type
_entity_poly.pdbx_seq_one_letter_code
_entity_poly.pdbx_strand_id
1 'polypeptide(L)'
;MKKLAILITLFAVTGIALSASSALAEDEIRDIVFPTERTVSYTDDFGEPRAGHSHEGIDLMGDHLTPLYAAVDGTVSYIVIPEASWGYAVVLKDSDGWTYHYLHLNNDNPGTDDGMGGPEQAYAPGIKRGATVAKGQLVGWMGDSGNAEHAGNHLHFEIRKPDGTPINPYQSLLLAEGAAGDLNYTVEIAMNTSPSINKDKGLVNEGGTAPCESGTLVKTDSITTVYYCGADGKRYGFPNDRIYFSWYNDFEDVRPITDQELAAIPFGGNVTYRPGSKMVKLSSLPDVYAVDQNGTLRWISSPTVASMLYGDEWAAEVDDLPDAFFNAYKIGDPIDFSD
;
A
#
# COMPACT_ATOMS: atom_id res chain seq x y z
N MET A 1 24.19 5.58 -79.12
CA MET A 1 23.24 4.64 -78.48
C MET A 1 23.99 3.80 -77.47
N LYS A 2 23.38 3.53 -76.30
CA LYS A 2 23.94 3.04 -75.00
C LYS A 2 24.41 4.22 -74.11
N LYS A 3 23.60 4.87 -73.27
CA LYS A 3 22.84 4.48 -72.06
C LYS A 3 23.70 3.86 -70.93
N LEU A 4 23.77 4.60 -69.80
CA LEU A 4 23.90 4.19 -68.38
C LEU A 4 25.21 3.48 -67.96
N ALA A 5 25.78 3.65 -66.76
CA ALA A 5 25.14 3.93 -65.48
C ALA A 5 26.04 4.70 -64.50
N ILE A 6 25.36 5.51 -63.68
CA ILE A 6 25.87 6.19 -62.49
C ILE A 6 26.02 5.14 -61.37
N LEU A 7 27.22 5.04 -60.77
CA LEU A 7 27.46 4.23 -59.59
C LEU A 7 27.32 5.13 -58.35
N ILE A 8 26.12 5.18 -57.77
CA ILE A 8 25.89 5.69 -56.41
C ILE A 8 25.82 4.46 -55.52
N THR A 9 26.87 4.24 -54.72
CA THR A 9 26.88 3.19 -53.71
C THR A 9 26.05 3.67 -52.52
N LEU A 10 24.92 3.01 -52.30
CA LEU A 10 23.98 3.27 -51.20
C LEU A 10 24.40 2.49 -49.94
N PHE A 11 24.21 3.17 -48.81
CA PHE A 11 24.40 2.80 -47.41
C PHE A 11 24.17 1.33 -47.00
N ALA A 12 25.00 0.87 -46.04
CA ALA A 12 24.55 -0.02 -44.97
C ALA A 12 24.95 0.62 -43.62
N VAL A 13 24.00 1.31 -42.98
CA VAL A 13 24.12 1.68 -41.56
C VAL A 13 24.00 0.38 -40.79
N THR A 14 25.01 0.10 -39.97
CA THR A 14 25.08 -0.99 -39.01
C THR A 14 23.82 -0.98 -38.13
N GLY A 15 23.16 -2.15 -38.05
CA GLY A 15 21.96 -2.34 -37.25
C GLY A 15 22.18 -1.93 -35.80
N ILE A 16 21.30 -1.05 -35.32
CA ILE A 16 21.11 -0.73 -33.92
C ILE A 16 20.57 -2.00 -33.25
N ALA A 17 21.23 -2.43 -32.17
CA ALA A 17 20.73 -3.50 -31.31
C ALA A 17 19.34 -3.11 -30.79
N LEU A 18 18.32 -3.92 -31.12
CA LEU A 18 17.07 -3.90 -30.39
C LEU A 18 17.32 -4.59 -29.06
N SER A 19 17.58 -3.81 -28.02
CA SER A 19 17.38 -4.24 -26.64
C SER A 19 15.88 -4.48 -26.48
N ALA A 20 15.46 -5.75 -26.38
CA ALA A 20 14.14 -6.06 -25.85
C ALA A 20 14.17 -5.66 -24.37
N SER A 21 13.67 -4.48 -24.04
CA SER A 21 13.33 -4.14 -22.66
C SER A 21 12.13 -5.01 -22.31
N SER A 22 12.31 -6.01 -21.46
CA SER A 22 11.18 -6.62 -20.77
C SER A 22 10.60 -5.54 -19.86
N ALA A 23 9.46 -4.98 -20.24
CA ALA A 23 8.61 -4.33 -19.25
C ALA A 23 8.23 -5.44 -18.26
N LEU A 24 8.77 -5.38 -17.05
CA LEU A 24 8.20 -6.13 -15.94
C LEU A 24 6.75 -5.65 -15.85
N ALA A 25 5.81 -6.58 -15.98
CA ALA A 25 4.41 -6.25 -15.77
C ALA A 25 4.31 -5.72 -14.33
N GLU A 26 3.70 -4.55 -14.18
CA GLU A 26 3.36 -4.00 -12.87
C GLU A 26 2.52 -5.04 -12.13
N ASP A 27 2.98 -5.48 -10.96
CA ASP A 27 2.30 -6.51 -10.18
C ASP A 27 0.94 -5.96 -9.76
N GLU A 28 -0.12 -6.55 -10.29
CA GLU A 28 -1.49 -6.10 -10.04
C GLU A 28 -1.92 -6.54 -8.63
N ILE A 29 -2.13 -5.60 -7.72
CA ILE A 29 -2.42 -5.91 -6.31
C ILE A 29 -3.93 -6.10 -6.08
N ARG A 30 -4.33 -7.12 -5.30
CA ARG A 30 -5.74 -7.35 -4.91
C ARG A 30 -5.94 -7.11 -3.42
N ASP A 31 -7.02 -6.40 -3.06
CA ASP A 31 -7.47 -6.28 -1.67
C ASP A 31 -8.07 -7.62 -1.19
N ILE A 32 -7.33 -8.31 -0.34
CA ILE A 32 -7.72 -9.59 0.26
C ILE A 32 -7.68 -9.54 1.79
N VAL A 33 -8.38 -10.49 2.43
CA VAL A 33 -8.08 -10.87 3.82
C VAL A 33 -7.01 -11.93 3.79
N PHE A 34 -6.11 -11.93 4.78
CA PHE A 34 -5.03 -12.88 4.84
C PHE A 34 -5.61 -14.31 4.90
N PRO A 35 -5.13 -15.25 4.07
CA PRO A 35 -5.83 -16.51 3.84
C PRO A 35 -5.69 -17.53 5.00
N THR A 36 -5.10 -17.14 6.12
CA THR A 36 -4.80 -17.99 7.30
C THR A 36 -4.70 -17.14 8.58
N GLU A 37 -4.47 -17.75 9.74
CA GLU A 37 -4.37 -17.09 11.06
C GLU A 37 -3.10 -16.23 11.28
N ARG A 38 -2.36 -15.89 10.22
CA ARG A 38 -1.16 -15.02 10.22
C ARG A 38 0.00 -15.53 11.09
N THR A 39 -0.01 -16.81 11.45
CA THR A 39 1.09 -17.49 12.14
C THR A 39 1.93 -18.30 11.15
N VAL A 40 2.32 -17.66 10.05
CA VAL A 40 3.03 -18.31 8.92
C VAL A 40 4.30 -17.54 8.59
N SER A 41 5.25 -18.21 7.93
CA SER A 41 6.41 -17.56 7.32
C SER A 41 6.39 -17.73 5.81
N TYR A 42 6.80 -16.70 5.07
CA TYR A 42 6.82 -16.72 3.61
C TYR A 42 7.82 -15.68 3.08
N THR A 43 8.24 -15.87 1.83
CA THR A 43 9.09 -14.96 1.07
C THR A 43 8.49 -14.76 -0.31
N ASP A 44 9.02 -13.81 -1.09
CA ASP A 44 8.65 -13.70 -2.50
C ASP A 44 9.33 -14.81 -3.32
N ASP A 45 8.66 -15.96 -3.41
CA ASP A 45 9.11 -17.13 -4.17
C ASP A 45 8.32 -17.32 -5.49
N PHE A 46 7.55 -16.32 -5.90
CA PHE A 46 6.82 -16.33 -7.15
C PHE A 46 7.79 -16.37 -8.35
N GLY A 47 7.49 -17.18 -9.34
CA GLY A 47 8.32 -17.35 -10.53
C GLY A 47 9.58 -18.20 -10.31
N GLU A 48 9.89 -18.62 -9.08
CA GLU A 48 11.04 -19.50 -8.81
C GLU A 48 10.92 -20.81 -9.60
N PRO A 49 12.06 -21.38 -10.09
CA PRO A 49 12.01 -22.61 -10.86
C PRO A 49 11.48 -23.79 -10.04
N ARG A 50 10.40 -24.42 -10.52
CA ARG A 50 9.89 -25.70 -10.02
C ARG A 50 10.17 -26.80 -11.05
N ALA A 51 9.97 -28.06 -10.68
CA ALA A 51 10.16 -29.17 -11.60
C ALA A 51 9.18 -29.05 -12.80
N GLY A 52 9.69 -28.60 -13.95
CA GLY A 52 8.95 -28.51 -15.21
C GLY A 52 8.05 -27.28 -15.39
N HIS A 53 8.04 -26.34 -14.44
CA HIS A 53 7.26 -25.08 -14.52
C HIS A 53 7.87 -24.00 -13.59
N SER A 54 7.38 -22.76 -13.69
CA SER A 54 7.68 -21.69 -12.72
C SER A 54 6.64 -21.71 -11.61
N HIS A 55 7.03 -21.33 -10.39
CA HIS A 55 6.11 -21.19 -9.27
C HIS A 55 5.04 -20.12 -9.56
N GLU A 56 3.76 -20.46 -9.49
CA GLU A 56 2.64 -19.58 -9.89
C GLU A 56 1.88 -18.96 -8.70
N GLY A 57 2.45 -19.07 -7.49
CA GLY A 57 1.87 -18.58 -6.24
C GLY A 57 2.94 -18.22 -5.21
N ILE A 58 2.54 -18.10 -3.95
CA ILE A 58 3.42 -18.00 -2.79
C ILE A 58 3.12 -19.15 -1.82
N ASP A 59 4.18 -19.75 -1.28
CA ASP A 59 4.07 -20.78 -0.24
C ASP A 59 4.06 -20.13 1.15
N LEU A 60 2.91 -20.20 1.85
CA LEU A 60 2.76 -19.75 3.24
C LEU A 60 3.04 -20.91 4.20
N MET A 61 4.26 -20.99 4.72
CA MET A 61 4.71 -22.07 5.60
C MET A 61 4.08 -21.93 6.99
N GLY A 62 3.39 -22.96 7.47
CA GLY A 62 2.65 -22.90 8.73
C GLY A 62 2.45 -24.24 9.39
N ASP A 63 1.77 -24.25 10.53
CA ASP A 63 1.46 -25.48 11.24
C ASP A 63 0.36 -26.27 10.52
N HIS A 64 0.46 -27.59 10.61
CA HIS A 64 -0.60 -28.50 10.15
C HIS A 64 -1.95 -28.15 10.78
N LEU A 65 -3.04 -28.28 10.02
CA LEU A 65 -4.41 -27.92 10.43
C LEU A 65 -4.62 -26.44 10.78
N THR A 66 -3.72 -25.53 10.38
CA THR A 66 -3.99 -24.10 10.49
C THR A 66 -5.26 -23.74 9.69
N PRO A 67 -6.24 -23.01 10.26
CA PRO A 67 -7.44 -22.60 9.56
C PRO A 67 -7.15 -21.74 8.33
N LEU A 68 -7.81 -22.06 7.21
CA LEU A 68 -7.73 -21.29 5.97
C LEU A 68 -9.01 -20.51 5.74
N TYR A 69 -8.88 -19.23 5.39
CA TYR A 69 -10.00 -18.30 5.22
C TYR A 69 -10.14 -17.81 3.78
N ALA A 70 -11.38 -17.56 3.37
CA ALA A 70 -11.69 -16.95 2.08
C ALA A 70 -11.09 -15.53 2.00
N ALA A 71 -10.19 -15.34 1.05
CA ALA A 71 -9.46 -14.10 0.82
C ALA A 71 -10.37 -12.97 0.34
N VAL A 72 -11.51 -13.33 -0.26
CA VAL A 72 -12.49 -12.43 -0.89
C VAL A 72 -13.91 -12.94 -0.69
N ASP A 73 -14.89 -12.05 -0.86
CA ASP A 73 -16.26 -12.47 -1.14
C ASP A 73 -16.33 -13.14 -2.51
N GLY A 74 -17.11 -14.22 -2.63
CA GLY A 74 -17.21 -14.88 -3.93
C GLY A 74 -17.95 -16.20 -3.92
N THR A 75 -17.62 -17.02 -4.92
CA THR A 75 -18.17 -18.36 -5.12
C THR A 75 -17.05 -19.38 -5.22
N VAL A 76 -17.28 -20.57 -4.65
CA VAL A 76 -16.40 -21.72 -4.82
C VAL A 76 -16.55 -22.22 -6.26
N SER A 77 -15.60 -21.87 -7.12
CA SER A 77 -15.63 -22.22 -8.54
C SER A 77 -15.10 -23.63 -8.81
N TYR A 78 -14.18 -24.11 -7.97
CA TYR A 78 -13.60 -25.45 -8.09
C TYR A 78 -13.29 -26.06 -6.71
N ILE A 79 -13.40 -27.39 -6.63
CA ILE A 79 -13.00 -28.23 -5.50
C ILE A 79 -12.23 -29.41 -6.09
N VAL A 80 -11.03 -29.68 -5.58
CA VAL A 80 -10.17 -30.76 -6.03
C VAL A 80 -10.22 -31.91 -5.02
N ILE A 81 -10.87 -33.01 -5.37
CA ILE A 81 -10.67 -34.30 -4.68
C ILE A 81 -9.32 -34.82 -5.16
N PRO A 82 -8.42 -35.26 -4.26
CA PRO A 82 -7.02 -34.91 -4.36
C PRO A 82 -6.41 -35.48 -5.63
N GLU A 83 -5.60 -34.66 -6.28
CA GLU A 83 -4.76 -35.10 -7.39
C GLU A 83 -3.28 -34.99 -7.05
N ALA A 84 -2.45 -35.65 -7.86
CA ALA A 84 -1.03 -35.84 -7.54
C ALA A 84 -0.24 -34.53 -7.38
N SER A 85 -0.63 -33.46 -8.08
CA SER A 85 0.08 -32.17 -8.00
C SER A 85 -0.50 -31.27 -6.92
N TRP A 86 -1.81 -31.00 -6.97
CA TRP A 86 -2.42 -29.97 -6.11
C TRP A 86 -2.80 -30.49 -4.72
N GLY A 87 -2.92 -31.81 -4.58
CA GLY A 87 -3.56 -32.41 -3.41
C GLY A 87 -5.03 -32.02 -3.35
N TYR A 88 -5.55 -31.82 -2.15
CA TYR A 88 -6.82 -31.13 -1.96
C TYR A 88 -6.65 -29.65 -2.20
N ALA A 89 -7.58 -29.07 -2.95
CA ALA A 89 -7.57 -27.64 -3.25
C ALA A 89 -8.98 -27.04 -3.35
N VAL A 90 -9.09 -25.74 -3.07
CA VAL A 90 -10.31 -24.95 -3.30
C VAL A 90 -9.97 -23.71 -4.11
N VAL A 91 -10.82 -23.40 -5.09
CA VAL A 91 -10.67 -22.20 -5.92
C VAL A 91 -11.88 -21.30 -5.72
N LEU A 92 -11.62 -20.09 -5.23
CA LEU A 92 -12.63 -19.05 -5.08
C LEU A 92 -12.64 -18.16 -6.32
N LYS A 93 -13.81 -17.67 -6.71
CA LYS A 93 -13.99 -16.72 -7.79
C LYS A 93 -14.80 -15.52 -7.32
N ASP A 94 -14.24 -14.32 -7.47
CA ASP A 94 -14.92 -13.08 -7.09
C ASP A 94 -15.86 -12.57 -8.20
N SER A 95 -16.48 -11.41 -7.96
CA SER A 95 -17.41 -10.77 -8.90
C SER A 95 -16.75 -10.24 -10.17
N ASP A 96 -15.46 -9.91 -10.10
CA ASP A 96 -14.68 -9.37 -11.22
C ASP A 96 -14.13 -10.49 -12.12
N GLY A 97 -14.25 -11.73 -11.66
CA GLY A 97 -13.89 -12.93 -12.40
C GLY A 97 -12.50 -13.46 -12.08
N TRP A 98 -11.80 -12.85 -11.12
CA TRP A 98 -10.51 -13.32 -10.62
C TRP A 98 -10.67 -14.62 -9.85
N THR A 99 -9.61 -15.41 -9.80
CA THR A 99 -9.59 -16.65 -9.05
C THR A 99 -8.47 -16.69 -8.03
N TYR A 100 -8.78 -17.27 -6.87
CA TYR A 100 -7.89 -17.40 -5.73
C TYR A 100 -7.77 -18.89 -5.41
N HIS A 101 -6.57 -19.44 -5.55
CA HIS A 101 -6.33 -20.87 -5.45
C HIS A 101 -5.67 -21.18 -4.12
N TYR A 102 -6.20 -22.18 -3.44
CA TYR A 102 -5.70 -22.69 -2.17
C TYR A 102 -5.35 -24.15 -2.40
N LEU A 103 -4.06 -24.47 -2.46
CA LEU A 103 -3.54 -25.81 -2.72
C LEU A 103 -2.92 -26.43 -1.47
N HIS A 104 -2.66 -27.74 -1.53
CA HIS A 104 -2.06 -28.52 -0.44
C HIS A 104 -2.90 -28.51 0.86
N LEU A 105 -4.23 -28.46 0.74
CA LEU A 105 -5.11 -28.58 1.91
C LEU A 105 -4.93 -29.94 2.59
N ASN A 106 -5.27 -30.01 3.86
CA ASN A 106 -5.11 -31.21 4.69
C ASN A 106 -5.75 -32.47 4.06
N ASN A 107 -4.99 -33.56 4.02
CA ASN A 107 -5.42 -34.92 3.66
C ASN A 107 -5.32 -35.91 4.83
N ASP A 108 -4.94 -35.48 6.02
CA ASP A 108 -4.66 -36.34 7.18
C ASP A 108 -5.78 -36.38 8.21
N ASN A 109 -5.79 -37.45 9.00
CA ASN A 109 -6.56 -37.49 10.22
C ASN A 109 -5.92 -36.60 11.31
N PRO A 110 -6.71 -36.08 12.27
CA PRO A 110 -6.17 -35.27 13.35
C PRO A 110 -5.07 -35.99 14.15
N GLY A 111 -3.86 -35.41 14.14
CA GLY A 111 -2.69 -35.93 14.84
C GLY A 111 -1.90 -37.00 14.09
N THR A 112 -2.15 -37.18 12.79
CA THR A 112 -1.41 -38.08 11.90
C THR A 112 -0.78 -37.32 10.73
N ASP A 113 -0.04 -38.08 9.92
CA ASP A 113 0.58 -37.74 8.63
C ASP A 113 0.46 -39.04 7.81
N ASP A 114 -0.76 -39.34 7.38
CA ASP A 114 -1.20 -40.65 6.85
C ASP A 114 -1.87 -40.59 5.47
N GLY A 115 -2.27 -39.41 5.00
CA GLY A 115 -3.01 -39.17 3.77
C GLY A 115 -4.42 -39.78 3.75
N MET A 116 -4.98 -40.15 4.90
CA MET A 116 -6.25 -40.91 5.01
C MET A 116 -7.45 -40.10 5.55
N GLY A 117 -7.32 -38.81 5.80
CA GLY A 117 -8.37 -37.94 6.34
C GLY A 117 -9.54 -37.67 5.38
N GLY A 118 -9.29 -37.63 4.09
CA GLY A 118 -10.35 -37.40 3.09
C GLY A 118 -10.86 -35.94 3.03
N PRO A 119 -11.87 -35.64 2.19
CA PRO A 119 -12.37 -34.27 1.99
C PRO A 119 -12.98 -33.64 3.25
N GLU A 120 -13.43 -34.45 4.22
CA GLU A 120 -14.00 -33.97 5.49
C GLU A 120 -12.94 -33.33 6.40
N GLN A 121 -11.67 -33.70 6.23
CA GLN A 121 -10.55 -33.10 6.95
C GLN A 121 -9.89 -31.97 6.16
N ALA A 122 -10.15 -31.86 4.85
CA ALA A 122 -9.66 -30.79 3.97
C ALA A 122 -10.53 -29.53 4.02
N TYR A 123 -11.86 -29.70 3.94
CA TYR A 123 -12.80 -28.60 3.65
C TYR A 123 -13.77 -28.32 4.78
N ALA A 124 -13.98 -27.03 5.05
CA ALA A 124 -14.94 -26.60 6.05
C ALA A 124 -16.38 -27.00 5.68
N PRO A 125 -17.27 -27.23 6.66
CA PRO A 125 -18.66 -27.58 6.39
C PRO A 125 -19.37 -26.59 5.45
N GLY A 126 -19.99 -27.12 4.40
CA GLY A 126 -20.72 -26.32 3.42
C GLY A 126 -19.89 -25.82 2.24
N ILE A 127 -18.57 -25.96 2.28
CA ILE A 127 -17.69 -25.67 1.15
C ILE A 127 -17.85 -26.76 0.10
N LYS A 128 -18.40 -26.36 -1.05
CA LYS A 128 -18.61 -27.20 -2.24
C LYS A 128 -18.73 -26.30 -3.46
N ARG A 129 -18.51 -26.85 -4.66
CA ARG A 129 -18.68 -26.09 -5.91
C ARG A 129 -20.04 -25.39 -5.94
N GLY A 130 -20.02 -24.10 -6.25
CA GLY A 130 -21.19 -23.21 -6.32
C GLY A 130 -21.63 -22.61 -4.98
N ALA A 131 -21.01 -22.98 -3.85
CA ALA A 131 -21.27 -22.31 -2.58
C ALA A 131 -20.75 -20.87 -2.62
N THR A 132 -21.48 -19.94 -2.02
CA THR A 132 -21.00 -18.57 -1.77
C THR A 132 -20.16 -18.55 -0.50
N VAL A 133 -19.12 -17.74 -0.49
CA VAL A 133 -18.29 -17.48 0.68
C VAL A 133 -18.20 -15.98 0.93
N ALA A 134 -18.17 -15.60 2.20
CA ALA A 134 -17.84 -14.23 2.60
C ALA A 134 -16.34 -14.09 2.85
N LYS A 135 -15.77 -12.90 2.62
CA LYS A 135 -14.39 -12.56 2.98
C LYS A 135 -14.15 -12.88 4.47
N GLY A 136 -13.10 -13.64 4.78
CA GLY A 136 -12.77 -14.13 6.13
C GLY A 136 -13.54 -15.38 6.58
N GLN A 137 -14.41 -15.97 5.74
CA GLN A 137 -15.09 -17.23 6.07
C GLN A 137 -14.11 -18.40 6.04
N LEU A 138 -14.18 -19.30 7.03
CA LEU A 138 -13.40 -20.54 7.04
C LEU A 138 -13.73 -21.40 5.79
N VAL A 139 -12.69 -21.80 5.05
CA VAL A 139 -12.82 -22.62 3.83
C VAL A 139 -12.21 -24.01 3.95
N GLY A 140 -11.24 -24.20 4.85
CA GLY A 140 -10.57 -25.49 5.02
C GLY A 140 -9.40 -25.39 5.98
N TRP A 141 -8.48 -26.34 5.86
CA TRP A 141 -7.32 -26.46 6.74
C TRP A 141 -6.05 -26.69 5.93
N MET A 142 -4.95 -26.06 6.37
CA MET A 142 -3.62 -26.23 5.82
C MET A 142 -3.12 -27.65 6.02
N GLY A 143 -2.43 -28.19 5.02
CA GLY A 143 -1.68 -29.43 5.13
C GLY A 143 -0.51 -29.48 4.16
N ASP A 144 -0.23 -30.66 3.64
CA ASP A 144 0.88 -30.94 2.71
C ASP A 144 0.47 -31.92 1.60
N SER A 145 -0.83 -32.06 1.33
CA SER A 145 -1.31 -33.02 0.34
C SER A 145 -0.82 -32.75 -1.09
N GLY A 146 -0.74 -33.80 -1.90
CA GLY A 146 -0.29 -33.70 -3.28
C GLY A 146 1.22 -33.82 -3.40
N ASN A 147 1.87 -32.92 -4.11
CA ASN A 147 3.34 -32.94 -4.23
C ASN A 147 4.06 -32.23 -3.07
N ALA A 148 3.33 -31.74 -2.08
CA ALA A 148 3.84 -31.05 -0.89
C ALA A 148 4.24 -31.97 0.28
N GLU A 149 3.92 -33.27 0.20
CA GLU A 149 4.08 -34.29 1.27
C GLU A 149 5.48 -34.35 1.90
N HIS A 150 6.50 -33.87 1.20
CA HIS A 150 7.89 -33.86 1.68
C HIS A 150 8.52 -32.46 1.71
N ALA A 151 7.73 -31.42 1.43
CA ALA A 151 8.13 -30.02 1.45
C ALA A 151 7.80 -29.34 2.80
N GLY A 152 6.94 -29.97 3.61
CA GLY A 152 6.41 -29.43 4.86
C GLY A 152 5.06 -28.76 4.67
N ASN A 153 4.34 -28.56 5.77
CA ASN A 153 3.00 -27.98 5.77
C ASN A 153 3.01 -26.52 5.30
N HIS A 154 2.19 -26.23 4.29
CA HIS A 154 2.03 -24.87 3.78
C HIS A 154 0.72 -24.70 3.01
N LEU A 155 0.30 -23.45 2.87
CA LEU A 155 -0.68 -23.08 1.86
C LEU A 155 0.07 -22.56 0.63
N HIS A 156 -0.05 -23.25 -0.50
CA HIS A 156 0.28 -22.66 -1.79
C HIS A 156 -0.90 -21.79 -2.24
N PHE A 157 -0.69 -20.47 -2.27
CA PHE A 157 -1.72 -19.49 -2.56
C PHE A 157 -1.44 -18.79 -3.88
N GLU A 158 -2.42 -18.80 -4.79
CA GLU A 158 -2.31 -18.10 -6.07
C GLU A 158 -3.42 -17.07 -6.24
N ILE A 159 -3.11 -16.02 -6.99
CA ILE A 159 -4.10 -15.07 -7.52
C ILE A 159 -3.98 -15.08 -9.04
N ARG A 160 -5.09 -15.28 -9.73
CA ARG A 160 -5.13 -15.30 -11.20
C ARG A 160 -6.17 -14.35 -11.76
N LYS A 161 -5.78 -13.67 -12.83
CA LYS A 161 -6.64 -12.77 -13.63
C LYS A 161 -7.86 -13.52 -14.19
N PRO A 162 -8.90 -12.80 -14.66
CA PRO A 162 -10.04 -13.43 -15.32
C PRO A 162 -9.69 -14.27 -16.57
N ASP A 163 -8.53 -14.03 -17.19
CA ASP A 163 -8.01 -14.82 -18.30
C ASP A 163 -7.18 -16.05 -17.88
N GLY A 164 -6.99 -16.25 -16.56
CA GLY A 164 -6.24 -17.36 -15.97
C GLY A 164 -4.74 -17.08 -15.76
N THR A 165 -4.24 -15.91 -16.16
CA THR A 165 -2.83 -15.54 -15.95
C THR A 165 -2.54 -15.37 -14.45
N PRO A 166 -1.55 -16.08 -13.88
CA PRO A 166 -1.14 -15.86 -12.50
C PRO A 166 -0.43 -14.50 -12.35
N ILE A 167 -0.66 -13.86 -11.23
CA ILE A 167 0.07 -12.66 -10.79
C ILE A 167 0.79 -12.98 -9.48
N ASN A 168 1.83 -12.22 -9.14
CA ASN A 168 2.53 -12.41 -7.88
C ASN A 168 1.61 -12.07 -6.68
N PRO A 169 1.23 -13.04 -5.83
CA PRO A 169 0.41 -12.79 -4.64
C PRO A 169 1.14 -12.05 -3.52
N TYR A 170 2.48 -12.04 -3.52
CA TYR A 170 3.31 -11.59 -2.40
C TYR A 170 2.89 -10.23 -1.87
N GLN A 171 2.69 -9.27 -2.78
CA GLN A 171 2.29 -7.92 -2.38
C GLN A 171 0.89 -7.87 -1.75
N SER A 172 -0.07 -8.63 -2.30
CA SER A 172 -1.43 -8.71 -1.74
C SER A 172 -1.44 -9.38 -0.37
N LEU A 173 -0.57 -10.37 -0.17
CA LEU A 173 -0.37 -11.06 1.12
C LEU A 173 0.22 -10.13 2.17
N LEU A 174 1.28 -9.37 1.85
CA LEU A 174 1.84 -8.35 2.75
C LEU A 174 0.78 -7.33 3.18
N LEU A 175 -0.08 -6.88 2.26
CA LEU A 175 -1.16 -5.93 2.59
C LEU A 175 -2.15 -6.54 3.57
N ALA A 176 -2.53 -7.78 3.32
CA ALA A 176 -3.56 -8.46 4.09
C ALA A 176 -3.05 -8.93 5.46
N GLU A 177 -1.75 -9.22 5.57
CA GLU A 177 -1.05 -9.46 6.83
C GLU A 177 -0.96 -8.17 7.63
N GLY A 178 -0.48 -7.09 7.01
CA GLY A 178 -0.41 -5.76 7.60
C GLY A 178 -1.77 -5.18 8.00
N ALA A 179 -2.88 -5.56 7.34
CA ALA A 179 -4.22 -5.20 7.78
C ALA A 179 -4.62 -5.80 9.17
N ALA A 180 -3.79 -6.67 9.76
CA ALA A 180 -3.87 -7.08 11.17
C ALA A 180 -3.23 -6.10 12.15
N GLY A 181 -2.25 -5.33 11.69
CA GLY A 181 -1.43 -4.43 12.47
C GLY A 181 -1.64 -2.99 12.01
N ASP A 182 -2.45 -2.26 12.77
CA ASP A 182 -2.54 -0.79 12.73
C ASP A 182 -2.67 -0.13 11.33
N LEU A 183 -3.89 -0.09 10.79
CA LEU A 183 -4.31 1.00 9.90
C LEU A 183 -4.44 2.33 10.67
N ASN A 184 -3.38 2.75 11.38
CA ASN A 184 -3.31 4.08 12.01
C ASN A 184 -2.93 5.17 11.00
N TYR A 185 -2.64 4.83 9.74
CA TYR A 185 -2.38 5.82 8.69
C TYR A 185 -2.80 5.33 7.29
N THR A 186 -3.67 6.10 6.63
CA THR A 186 -3.83 6.11 5.17
C THR A 186 -3.84 7.57 4.72
N VAL A 187 -3.56 7.86 3.44
CA VAL A 187 -3.67 9.22 2.91
C VAL A 187 -5.08 9.79 3.13
N GLU A 188 -6.12 8.98 2.90
CA GLU A 188 -7.50 9.38 3.13
C GLU A 188 -7.78 9.68 4.61
N ILE A 189 -7.34 8.80 5.54
CA ILE A 189 -7.51 9.03 6.98
C ILE A 189 -6.79 10.31 7.40
N ALA A 190 -5.52 10.48 7.00
CA ALA A 190 -4.72 11.65 7.34
C ALA A 190 -5.36 12.95 6.82
N MET A 191 -5.87 12.95 5.59
CA MET A 191 -6.58 14.10 5.04
C MET A 191 -7.91 14.39 5.75
N ASN A 192 -8.66 13.34 6.13
CA ASN A 192 -9.96 13.44 6.78
C ASN A 192 -9.86 13.85 8.26
N THR A 193 -8.79 13.48 8.95
CA THR A 193 -8.52 13.92 10.33
C THR A 193 -7.97 15.35 10.39
N SER A 194 -7.35 15.83 9.30
CA SER A 194 -6.79 17.17 9.16
C SER A 194 -7.41 18.01 8.02
N PRO A 195 -8.73 18.29 8.04
CA PRO A 195 -9.39 19.08 7.00
C PRO A 195 -9.09 20.58 7.09
N SER A 196 -8.48 21.06 8.18
CA SER A 196 -8.00 22.44 8.34
C SER A 196 -6.84 22.50 9.32
N ILE A 197 -6.07 23.59 9.30
CA ILE A 197 -4.94 23.80 10.22
C ILE A 197 -5.41 23.81 11.69
N ASN A 198 -6.61 24.32 11.97
CA ASN A 198 -7.22 24.22 13.30
C ASN A 198 -7.40 22.76 13.74
N LYS A 199 -7.88 21.88 12.84
CA LYS A 199 -8.07 20.46 13.15
C LYS A 199 -6.75 19.70 13.23
N ASP A 200 -5.80 20.01 12.36
CA ASP A 200 -4.47 19.41 12.38
C ASP A 200 -3.73 19.70 13.68
N LYS A 201 -3.72 20.95 14.12
CA LYS A 201 -2.99 21.38 15.32
C LYS A 201 -3.81 21.34 16.61
N GLY A 202 -5.08 20.88 16.55
CA GLY A 202 -5.97 20.86 17.71
C GLY A 202 -6.27 22.25 18.29
N LEU A 203 -6.29 23.28 17.45
CA LEU A 203 -6.54 24.66 17.89
C LEU A 203 -8.01 24.84 18.22
N VAL A 204 -8.28 25.31 19.43
CA VAL A 204 -9.63 25.55 19.95
C VAL A 204 -9.77 26.99 20.40
N ASN A 205 -11.00 27.51 20.33
CA ASN A 205 -11.29 28.84 20.82
C ASN A 205 -11.22 28.89 22.35
N GLU A 206 -10.21 29.58 22.88
CA GLU A 206 -9.97 29.74 24.32
C GLU A 206 -10.87 30.82 24.97
N GLY A 207 -11.74 31.48 24.17
CA GLY A 207 -12.61 32.55 24.61
C GLY A 207 -11.94 33.93 24.56
N GLY A 208 -12.73 34.96 24.25
CA GLY A 208 -12.26 36.35 24.09
C GLY A 208 -12.47 36.89 22.67
N THR A 209 -12.19 38.18 22.48
CA THR A 209 -12.23 38.81 21.16
C THR A 209 -10.94 38.45 20.42
N ALA A 210 -11.04 37.58 19.41
CA ALA A 210 -9.88 37.17 18.63
C ALA A 210 -9.34 38.36 17.80
N PRO A 211 -8.02 38.61 17.79
CA PRO A 211 -7.42 39.71 17.04
C PRO A 211 -7.46 39.49 15.51
N CYS A 212 -7.78 38.27 15.07
CA CYS A 212 -8.14 37.97 13.69
C CYS A 212 -9.21 36.88 13.61
N GLU A 213 -9.92 36.83 12.48
CA GLU A 213 -10.95 35.84 12.19
C GLU A 213 -10.31 34.45 11.99
N SER A 214 -10.71 33.46 12.79
CA SER A 214 -10.17 32.11 12.68
C SER A 214 -10.42 31.51 11.29
N GLY A 215 -9.42 30.81 10.76
CA GLY A 215 -9.47 30.21 9.43
C GLY A 215 -8.98 31.11 8.31
N THR A 216 -8.78 32.42 8.57
CA THR A 216 -8.32 33.36 7.54
C THR A 216 -6.81 33.32 7.32
N LEU A 217 -6.41 33.71 6.12
CA LEU A 217 -5.02 33.91 5.73
C LEU A 217 -4.72 35.40 5.68
N VAL A 218 -3.62 35.82 6.30
CA VAL A 218 -3.23 37.23 6.38
C VAL A 218 -1.76 37.45 6.06
N LYS A 219 -1.44 38.63 5.51
CA LYS A 219 -0.08 39.06 5.21
C LYS A 219 0.03 40.58 5.28
N THR A 220 1.22 41.11 5.53
CA THR A 220 1.51 42.55 5.42
C THR A 220 2.41 42.81 4.23
N ASP A 221 2.40 44.04 3.70
CA ASP A 221 3.27 44.43 2.58
C ASP A 221 4.76 44.45 2.97
N SER A 222 5.05 44.55 4.27
CA SER A 222 6.41 44.66 4.82
C SER A 222 7.16 43.32 4.93
N ILE A 223 6.47 42.18 4.84
CA ILE A 223 7.05 40.83 5.00
C ILE A 223 6.53 39.86 3.94
N THR A 224 7.28 38.78 3.69
CA THR A 224 6.90 37.79 2.67
C THR A 224 6.00 36.68 3.21
N THR A 225 6.12 36.37 4.51
CA THR A 225 5.41 35.27 5.17
C THR A 225 3.90 35.48 5.20
N VAL A 226 3.16 34.47 4.74
CA VAL A 226 1.71 34.37 4.96
C VAL A 226 1.48 33.73 6.33
N TYR A 227 0.44 34.18 7.04
CA TYR A 227 0.03 33.62 8.32
C TYR A 227 -1.39 33.08 8.26
N TYR A 228 -1.62 31.95 8.92
CA TYR A 228 -2.94 31.42 9.23
C TYR A 228 -3.41 31.91 10.60
N CYS A 229 -4.66 32.35 10.69
CA CYS A 229 -5.31 32.71 11.95
C CYS A 229 -5.95 31.51 12.63
N GLY A 230 -5.34 31.06 13.73
CA GLY A 230 -5.79 29.92 14.53
C GLY A 230 -7.06 30.22 15.32
N ALA A 231 -7.82 29.17 15.64
CA ALA A 231 -8.99 29.25 16.52
C ALA A 231 -8.63 29.72 17.94
N ASP A 232 -7.39 29.50 18.37
CA ASP A 232 -6.84 29.93 19.65
C ASP A 232 -6.43 31.42 19.68
N GLY A 233 -6.72 32.17 18.61
CA GLY A 233 -6.42 33.59 18.50
C GLY A 233 -4.96 33.92 18.20
N LYS A 234 -4.13 32.91 17.88
CA LYS A 234 -2.73 33.08 17.47
C LYS A 234 -2.57 33.01 15.95
N ARG A 235 -1.44 33.51 15.45
CA ARG A 235 -1.02 33.39 14.05
C ARG A 235 0.03 32.31 13.86
N TYR A 236 -0.09 31.55 12.78
CA TYR A 236 0.81 30.46 12.41
C TYR A 236 1.45 30.75 11.05
N GLY A 237 2.78 30.82 11.01
CA GLY A 237 3.50 31.20 9.79
C GLY A 237 3.69 30.02 8.83
N PHE A 238 3.51 30.24 7.53
CA PHE A 238 3.95 29.30 6.51
C PHE A 238 5.45 29.47 6.26
N PRO A 239 6.29 28.44 6.51
CA PRO A 239 7.75 28.58 6.36
C PRO A 239 8.20 28.78 4.91
N ASN A 240 7.48 28.19 3.96
CA ASN A 240 7.73 28.31 2.53
C ASN A 240 6.44 28.10 1.72
N ASP A 241 6.54 28.30 0.41
CA ASP A 241 5.46 28.13 -0.55
C ASP A 241 5.00 26.66 -0.68
N ARG A 242 5.91 25.68 -0.63
CA ARG A 242 5.53 24.25 -0.70
C ARG A 242 4.58 23.83 0.42
N ILE A 243 4.85 24.25 1.65
CA ILE A 243 3.94 24.00 2.79
C ILE A 243 2.62 24.75 2.59
N TYR A 244 2.66 25.99 2.10
CA TYR A 244 1.43 26.72 1.78
C TYR A 244 0.58 25.99 0.74
N PHE A 245 1.18 25.56 -0.37
CA PHE A 245 0.51 24.85 -1.46
C PHE A 245 0.06 23.44 -1.11
N SER A 246 0.54 22.88 0.00
CA SER A 246 -0.03 21.64 0.55
C SER A 246 -1.43 21.83 1.16
N TRP A 247 -1.79 23.07 1.52
CA TRP A 247 -3.07 23.42 2.15
C TRP A 247 -4.01 24.21 1.23
N TYR A 248 -3.47 25.05 0.34
CA TYR A 248 -4.23 25.97 -0.52
C TYR A 248 -3.72 25.91 -1.95
N ASN A 249 -4.56 26.24 -2.93
CA ASN A 249 -4.18 26.12 -4.34
C ASN A 249 -3.50 27.39 -4.90
N ASP A 250 -3.79 28.54 -4.29
CA ASP A 250 -3.36 29.87 -4.75
C ASP A 250 -3.37 30.86 -3.56
N PHE A 251 -3.07 32.12 -3.84
CA PHE A 251 -3.02 33.20 -2.84
C PHE A 251 -4.25 34.12 -2.85
N GLU A 252 -5.36 33.76 -3.52
CA GLU A 252 -6.52 34.64 -3.69
C GLU A 252 -7.22 34.95 -2.37
N ASP A 253 -7.20 34.01 -1.43
CA ASP A 253 -7.81 34.16 -0.10
C ASP A 253 -6.92 34.90 0.92
N VAL A 254 -5.69 35.29 0.53
CA VAL A 254 -4.78 36.00 1.43
C VAL A 254 -5.20 37.46 1.56
N ARG A 255 -5.60 37.84 2.78
CA ARG A 255 -6.06 39.20 3.08
C ARG A 255 -4.87 40.09 3.52
N PRO A 256 -4.68 41.26 2.90
CA PRO A 256 -3.70 42.22 3.39
C PRO A 256 -4.17 42.82 4.72
N ILE A 257 -3.26 42.91 5.69
CA ILE A 257 -3.44 43.62 6.95
C ILE A 257 -2.26 44.56 7.22
N THR A 258 -2.43 45.51 8.13
CA THR A 258 -1.37 46.42 8.55
C THR A 258 -0.37 45.74 9.49
N ASP A 259 0.86 46.26 9.58
CA ASP A 259 1.86 45.78 10.53
C ASP A 259 1.38 45.88 12.00
N GLN A 260 0.55 46.88 12.31
CA GLN A 260 -0.05 47.06 13.64
C GLN A 260 -1.07 45.97 13.96
N GLU A 261 -1.95 45.63 13.00
CA GLU A 261 -2.91 44.52 13.15
C GLU A 261 -2.18 43.19 13.29
N LEU A 262 -1.16 42.95 12.46
CA LEU A 262 -0.36 41.73 12.58
C LEU A 262 0.28 41.66 13.97
N ALA A 263 0.94 42.72 14.44
CA ALA A 263 1.59 42.77 15.76
C ALA A 263 0.65 42.49 16.94
N ALA A 264 -0.66 42.75 16.79
CA ALA A 264 -1.65 42.45 17.81
C ALA A 264 -2.01 40.95 17.91
N ILE A 265 -1.68 40.15 16.90
CA ILE A 265 -1.94 38.71 16.87
C ILE A 265 -0.70 37.93 17.37
N PRO A 266 -0.76 37.23 18.53
CA PRO A 266 0.37 36.50 19.07
C PRO A 266 0.86 35.39 18.13
N PHE A 267 2.17 35.12 18.09
CA PHE A 267 2.73 34.04 17.26
C PHE A 267 2.59 32.68 17.95
N GLY A 268 1.94 31.72 17.27
CA GLY A 268 1.67 30.38 17.78
C GLY A 268 2.62 29.29 17.27
N GLY A 269 3.45 29.59 16.26
CA GLY A 269 4.39 28.64 15.66
C GLY A 269 4.26 28.58 14.14
N ASN A 270 4.81 27.51 13.55
CA ASN A 270 4.79 27.30 12.11
C ASN A 270 3.71 26.30 11.69
N VAL A 271 3.15 26.52 10.50
CA VAL A 271 2.35 25.53 9.80
C VAL A 271 3.28 24.45 9.23
N THR A 272 2.83 23.20 9.30
CA THR A 272 3.50 22.01 8.75
C THR A 272 2.81 21.57 7.47
N TYR A 273 3.44 20.71 6.67
CA TYR A 273 2.77 20.09 5.51
C TYR A 273 1.40 19.52 5.91
N ARG A 274 0.42 19.65 5.03
CA ARG A 274 -0.89 19.04 5.24
C ARG A 274 -0.76 17.52 5.33
N PRO A 275 -1.32 16.87 6.37
CA PRO A 275 -1.28 15.43 6.45
C PRO A 275 -1.86 14.75 5.20
N GLY A 276 -1.15 13.72 4.72
CA GLY A 276 -1.51 12.98 3.50
C GLY A 276 -1.24 13.70 2.18
N SER A 277 -0.85 14.98 2.14
CA SER A 277 -0.68 15.70 0.85
C SER A 277 0.60 15.33 0.11
N LYS A 278 1.68 15.14 0.87
CA LYS A 278 3.05 14.92 0.36
C LYS A 278 3.81 14.05 1.35
N MET A 279 4.78 13.33 0.82
CA MET A 279 5.85 12.78 1.63
C MET A 279 6.99 13.77 1.72
N VAL A 280 7.74 13.70 2.81
CA VAL A 280 8.88 14.58 3.04
C VAL A 280 10.12 13.79 3.39
N LYS A 281 11.27 14.36 3.06
CA LYS A 281 12.58 13.84 3.44
C LYS A 281 13.40 14.94 4.07
N LEU A 282 14.00 14.67 5.22
CA LEU A 282 14.92 15.62 5.84
C LEU A 282 16.21 15.68 5.03
N SER A 283 16.73 16.88 4.76
CA SER A 283 17.94 17.03 3.94
C SER A 283 19.18 16.33 4.52
N SER A 284 19.18 16.10 5.84
CA SER A 284 20.24 15.40 6.56
C SER A 284 20.08 13.88 6.66
N LEU A 285 18.89 13.33 6.36
CA LEU A 285 18.58 11.91 6.58
C LEU A 285 18.16 11.21 5.29
N PRO A 286 18.43 9.90 5.13
CA PRO A 286 18.05 9.17 3.92
C PRO A 286 16.55 8.85 3.84
N ASP A 287 15.87 8.78 4.98
CA ASP A 287 14.52 8.24 5.13
C ASP A 287 13.43 9.17 4.61
N VAL A 288 12.36 8.57 4.11
CA VAL A 288 11.15 9.26 3.62
C VAL A 288 10.05 9.10 4.66
N TYR A 289 9.29 10.17 4.89
CA TYR A 289 8.28 10.24 5.93
C TYR A 289 6.93 10.66 5.34
N ALA A 290 5.87 9.99 5.77
CA ALA A 290 4.52 10.52 5.63
C ALA A 290 4.27 11.59 6.71
N VAL A 291 3.48 12.61 6.38
CA VAL A 291 3.07 13.63 7.36
C VAL A 291 1.70 13.26 7.91
N ASP A 292 1.63 13.17 9.23
CA ASP A 292 0.43 12.89 10.02
C ASP A 292 0.10 14.07 10.93
N GLN A 293 -1.05 14.00 11.60
CA GLN A 293 -1.64 15.07 12.39
C GLN A 293 -0.63 15.71 13.34
N ASN A 294 -0.72 17.03 13.45
CA ASN A 294 0.09 17.86 14.34
C ASN A 294 1.60 17.75 14.04
N GLY A 295 1.96 17.70 12.75
CA GLY A 295 3.34 17.69 12.30
C GLY A 295 4.11 16.41 12.67
N THR A 296 3.42 15.28 12.75
CA THR A 296 4.04 13.99 13.07
C THR A 296 4.62 13.39 11.79
N LEU A 297 5.93 13.16 11.74
CA LEU A 297 6.60 12.47 10.66
C LEU A 297 6.63 10.98 10.98
N ARG A 298 5.94 10.18 10.16
CA ARG A 298 5.92 8.73 10.28
C ARG A 298 6.82 8.14 9.20
N TRP A 299 7.87 7.44 9.63
CA TRP A 299 8.83 6.85 8.70
C TRP A 299 8.12 5.82 7.81
N ILE A 300 8.32 5.94 6.50
CA ILE A 300 7.84 4.95 5.54
C ILE A 300 8.92 3.88 5.40
N SER A 301 8.64 2.70 5.97
CA SER A 301 9.60 1.62 6.15
C SER A 301 10.13 1.02 4.84
N SER A 302 9.41 1.16 3.72
CA SER A 302 9.83 0.64 2.42
C SER A 302 9.27 1.42 1.22
N PRO A 303 9.93 1.36 0.05
CA PRO A 303 9.39 1.83 -1.23
C PRO A 303 7.99 1.29 -1.55
N THR A 304 7.72 0.04 -1.15
CA THR A 304 6.45 -0.63 -1.31
C THR A 304 5.34 0.08 -0.53
N VAL A 305 5.59 0.37 0.75
CA VAL A 305 4.65 1.13 1.59
C VAL A 305 4.36 2.52 0.97
N ALA A 306 5.39 3.17 0.42
CA ALA A 306 5.23 4.45 -0.24
C ALA A 306 4.36 4.37 -1.51
N SER A 307 4.58 3.38 -2.38
CA SER A 307 3.76 3.16 -3.58
C SER A 307 2.29 2.88 -3.22
N MET A 308 2.03 2.07 -2.19
CA MET A 308 0.66 1.82 -1.77
C MET A 308 -0.09 3.06 -1.28
N LEU A 309 0.61 3.92 -0.51
CA LEU A 309 0.00 5.10 0.09
C LEU A 309 -0.13 6.26 -0.90
N TYR A 310 0.85 6.45 -1.79
CA TYR A 310 1.00 7.64 -2.62
C TYR A 310 1.05 7.36 -4.14
N GLY A 311 0.90 6.10 -4.56
CA GLY A 311 0.96 5.66 -5.97
C GLY A 311 2.38 5.39 -6.47
N ASP A 312 2.52 4.78 -7.64
CA ASP A 312 3.83 4.30 -8.13
C ASP A 312 4.85 5.40 -8.44
N GLU A 313 4.35 6.61 -8.74
CA GLU A 313 5.17 7.81 -8.98
C GLU A 313 5.58 8.54 -7.68
N TRP A 314 5.36 7.92 -6.52
CA TRP A 314 5.60 8.53 -5.20
C TRP A 314 6.98 9.16 -5.05
N ALA A 315 8.01 8.57 -5.67
CA ALA A 315 9.40 9.02 -5.56
C ALA A 315 9.61 10.40 -6.19
N ALA A 316 8.85 10.75 -7.23
CA ALA A 316 8.87 12.07 -7.84
C ALA A 316 8.15 13.13 -6.99
N GLU A 317 7.31 12.69 -6.05
CA GLU A 317 6.43 13.52 -5.25
C GLU A 317 6.95 13.77 -3.83
N VAL A 318 8.17 13.31 -3.51
CA VAL A 318 8.83 13.56 -2.22
C VAL A 318 9.43 14.97 -2.18
N ASP A 319 9.05 15.74 -1.17
CA ASP A 319 9.61 17.07 -0.93
C ASP A 319 10.78 17.05 0.07
N ASP A 320 11.85 17.76 -0.25
CA ASP A 320 12.91 18.05 0.71
C ASP A 320 12.39 19.01 1.80
N LEU A 321 12.51 18.59 3.06
CA LEU A 321 12.25 19.37 4.25
C LEU A 321 13.60 19.84 4.84
N PRO A 322 13.93 21.14 4.75
CA PRO A 322 15.12 21.67 5.38
C PRO A 322 15.13 21.42 6.90
N ASP A 323 16.27 20.99 7.43
CA ASP A 323 16.43 20.66 8.86
C ASP A 323 16.01 21.82 9.79
N ALA A 324 16.17 23.06 9.34
CA ALA A 324 15.77 24.26 10.08
C ALA A 324 14.27 24.31 10.43
N PHE A 325 13.42 23.60 9.65
CA PHE A 325 11.99 23.52 9.89
C PHE A 325 11.59 22.33 10.75
N PHE A 326 12.52 21.42 11.07
CA PHE A 326 12.25 20.23 11.86
C PHE A 326 11.71 20.54 13.26
N ASN A 327 12.01 21.71 13.85
CA ASN A 327 11.48 22.13 15.15
C ASN A 327 9.94 22.24 15.19
N ALA A 328 9.27 22.30 14.04
CA ALA A 328 7.82 22.29 13.93
C ALA A 328 7.23 20.87 13.80
N TYR A 329 8.08 19.85 13.69
CA TYR A 329 7.73 18.45 13.50
C TYR A 329 8.20 17.59 14.68
N LYS A 330 7.67 16.38 14.77
CA LYS A 330 8.10 15.33 15.68
C LYS A 330 8.11 13.99 14.96
N ILE A 331 8.98 13.06 15.37
CA ILE A 331 8.96 11.69 14.85
C ILE A 331 7.88 10.90 15.59
N GLY A 332 7.01 10.23 14.84
CA GLY A 332 6.04 9.26 15.35
C GLY A 332 6.45 7.83 15.03
N ASP A 333 5.58 6.89 15.36
CA ASP A 333 5.79 5.48 15.04
C ASP A 333 5.86 5.29 13.51
N PRO A 334 6.69 4.35 13.03
CA PRO A 334 6.78 4.06 11.60
C PRO A 334 5.42 3.63 11.03
N ILE A 335 5.33 3.69 9.71
CA ILE A 335 4.33 2.98 8.94
C ILE A 335 5.06 1.77 8.35
N ASP A 336 4.84 0.63 8.98
CA ASP A 336 5.29 -0.68 8.55
C ASP A 336 4.10 -1.59 8.27
N PHE A 337 4.38 -2.62 7.48
CA PHE A 337 3.44 -3.72 7.21
C PHE A 337 4.03 -5.06 7.68
N SER A 338 4.97 -5.02 8.63
CA SER A 338 5.67 -6.18 9.15
C SER A 338 5.83 -6.06 10.66
N ASP A 339 5.31 -7.03 11.41
CA ASP A 339 5.82 -7.42 12.73
C ASP A 339 6.32 -8.87 12.65
#